data_AF-G2FQ73-F1
#
_entry.id   AF-G2FQ73-F1
#
_cell.length_a   1.000
_cell.length_b   1.000
_cell.length_c   1.000
_cell.angle_alpha   90.00
_cell.angle_beta   90.00
_cell.angle_gamma   90.00
#
_symmetry.space_group_name_H-M   'P 1'
#
loop_
_entity.id
_entity.type
_entity.pdbx_description
1 polymer ?
#
loop_
_entity_poly.entity_id
_entity_poly.type
_entity_poly.pdbx_seq_one_letter_code
_entity_poly.pdbx_strand_id
1 'polypeptide(L)' 'MLGLTGLSKGETNKIIMARNDLKKPIYVGDTHGDAQSAKVAEVLFVYASYGFGEVEDYDYVIDRFEELLTLGI' A
#
# COMPACT_ATOMS: atom_id res chain seq x y z
N MET A 1 10.94 -0.35 12.08
CA MET A 1 10.46 -0.91 13.36
C MET A 1 9.46 -2.00 13.06
N LEU A 2 9.60 -3.18 13.67
CA LEU A 2 8.67 -4.31 13.47
C LEU A 2 7.55 -4.23 14.51
N GLY A 3 6.35 -4.68 14.15
CA GLY A 3 5.19 -4.72 15.05
C GLY A 3 5.18 -5.93 15.99
N LEU A 4 4.05 -6.19 16.66
CA LEU A 4 3.88 -7.31 17.61
C LEU A 4 4.23 -8.69 17.02
N THR A 5 4.11 -8.85 15.71
CA THR A 5 4.38 -10.10 14.99
C THR A 5 5.86 -10.34 14.72
N GLY A 6 6.72 -9.32 14.90
CA GLY A 6 8.11 -9.37 14.45
C GLY A 6 8.29 -9.41 12.93
N LEU A 7 7.19 -9.28 12.16
CA LEU A 7 7.20 -9.29 10.70
C LEU A 7 7.21 -7.87 10.14
N SER A 8 7.69 -7.75 8.90
CA SER A 8 7.57 -6.50 8.15
C SER A 8 6.08 -6.17 7.88
N LYS A 9 5.81 -4.90 7.54
CA LYS A 9 4.47 -4.48 7.12
C LYS A 9 3.97 -5.34 5.95
N GLY A 10 4.82 -5.55 4.93
CA GLY A 10 4.46 -6.33 3.74
C GLY A 10 4.12 -7.79 4.04
N GLU A 11 4.90 -8.47 4.88
CA GLU A 11 4.58 -9.85 5.33
C GLU A 11 3.27 -9.90 6.13
N THR A 12 3.03 -8.89 6.98
CA THR A 12 1.77 -8.77 7.71
C THR A 12 0.59 -8.60 6.75
N ASN A 13 0.73 -7.83 5.67
CA ASN A 13 -0.31 -7.67 4.66
C ASN A 13 -0.59 -8.97 3.92
N LYS A 14 0.44 -9.76 3.55
CA LYS A 14 0.22 -11.09 2.94
C LYS A 14 -0.67 -11.97 3.81
N ILE A 15 -0.43 -11.98 5.12
CA ILE A 15 -1.24 -12.75 6.08
C ILE A 15 -2.68 -12.24 6.11
N ILE A 16 -2.88 -10.91 6.18
CA ILE A 16 -4.22 -10.31 6.20
C ILE A 16 -4.97 -10.61 4.90
N MET A 17 -4.32 -10.48 3.74
CA MET A 17 -4.91 -10.78 2.44
C MET A 17 -5.36 -12.24 2.36
N ALA A 18 -4.47 -13.18 2.72
CA ALA A 18 -4.79 -14.60 2.70
C ALA A 18 -5.89 -14.97 3.71
N ARG A 19 -5.84 -14.43 4.93
CA ARG A 19 -6.83 -14.69 6.00
C ARG A 19 -8.24 -14.25 5.61
N ASN A 20 -8.36 -13.14 4.88
CA ASN A 20 -9.65 -12.56 4.50
C ASN A 20 -10.06 -12.87 3.05
N ASP A 21 -9.31 -13.74 2.34
CA ASP A 21 -9.57 -14.11 0.95
C ASP A 21 -9.75 -12.90 0.00
N LEU A 22 -8.91 -11.87 0.18
CA LEU A 22 -8.97 -10.65 -0.64
C LEU A 22 -8.60 -10.97 -2.10
N LYS A 23 -9.47 -10.62 -3.05
CA LYS A 23 -9.30 -10.99 -4.47
C LYS A 23 -8.46 -10.02 -5.29
N LYS A 24 -8.65 -8.71 -5.07
CA LYS A 24 -7.92 -7.63 -5.77
C LYS A 24 -7.62 -6.48 -4.82
N PRO A 25 -6.84 -6.72 -3.75
CA PRO A 25 -6.47 -5.66 -2.82
C PRO A 25 -5.50 -4.69 -3.50
N ILE A 26 -5.61 -3.42 -3.10
CA ILE A 26 -4.66 -2.36 -3.41
C ILE A 26 -4.11 -1.84 -2.08
N TYR A 27 -2.89 -1.33 -2.09
CA TYR A 27 -2.29 -0.68 -0.94
C TYR A 27 -2.21 0.82 -1.21
N VAL A 28 -2.80 1.63 -0.34
CA VAL A 28 -2.74 3.10 -0.42
C VAL A 28 -1.85 3.60 0.71
N GLY A 29 -0.86 4.43 0.39
CA GLY A 29 0.06 4.98 1.39
C GLY A 29 0.87 6.15 0.86
N ASP A 30 1.56 6.82 1.76
CA ASP A 30 2.22 8.10 1.52
C ASP A 30 3.74 8.07 1.71
N THR A 31 4.29 6.99 2.29
CA THR A 31 5.72 6.89 2.58
C THR A 31 6.43 5.86 1.70
N HIS A 32 7.77 5.98 1.55
CA HIS A 32 8.58 4.93 0.93
C HIS A 32 8.39 3.56 1.60
N GLY A 33 8.20 3.53 2.92
CA GLY A 33 7.94 2.29 3.66
C GLY A 33 6.63 1.61 3.27
N ASP A 34 5.63 2.37 2.83
CA ASP A 34 4.36 1.85 2.33
C ASP A 34 4.50 1.28 0.92
N ALA A 35 5.25 1.96 0.05
CA ALA A 35 5.61 1.42 -1.27
C ALA A 35 6.37 0.09 -1.16
N GLN A 36 7.37 0.01 -0.27
CA GLN A 36 8.08 -1.25 -0.01
C GLN A 36 7.16 -2.33 0.56
N SER A 37 6.23 -1.94 1.43
CA SER A 37 5.24 -2.86 1.99
C SER A 37 4.31 -3.45 0.91
N ALA A 38 3.84 -2.62 -0.03
CA ALA A 38 3.04 -3.04 -1.17
C ALA A 38 3.82 -3.97 -2.11
N LYS A 39 5.07 -3.61 -2.43
CA LYS A 39 5.98 -4.43 -3.24
C LYS A 39 6.24 -5.80 -2.64
N VAL A 40 6.55 -5.85 -1.34
CA VAL A 40 6.72 -7.12 -0.62
C VAL A 40 5.43 -7.93 -0.69
N ALA A 41 4.27 -7.32 -0.49
CA ALA A 41 2.96 -7.96 -0.51
C ALA A 41 2.46 -8.35 -1.91
N GLU A 42 3.15 -7.94 -2.98
CA GLU A 42 2.80 -8.20 -4.38
C GLU A 42 1.40 -7.65 -4.76
N VAL A 43 1.13 -6.41 -4.33
CA VAL A 43 -0.13 -5.69 -4.63
C VAL A 43 0.16 -4.32 -5.25
N LEU A 44 -0.82 -3.81 -6.01
CA LEU A 44 -0.73 -2.46 -6.58
C LEU A 44 -0.60 -1.42 -5.47
N PHE A 45 0.28 -0.44 -5.71
CA PHE A 45 0.51 0.68 -4.81
C PHE A 45 -0.06 1.98 -5.38
N VAL A 46 -0.95 2.60 -4.60
CA VAL A 46 -1.46 3.96 -4.86
C VAL A 46 -0.75 4.91 -3.91
N TYR A 47 0.09 5.78 -4.46
CA TYR A 47 0.77 6.82 -3.71
C TYR A 47 -0.17 7.99 -3.41
N ALA A 48 -0.38 8.27 -2.13
CA ALA A 48 -1.03 9.50 -1.68
C ALA A 48 0.01 10.62 -1.55
N SER A 49 0.16 11.45 -2.60
CA SER A 49 1.20 12.48 -2.70
C SER A 49 1.03 13.61 -1.67
N TYR A 50 -0.15 13.72 -1.08
CA TYR A 50 -0.51 14.70 -0.06
C TYR A 50 -0.09 14.32 1.37
N GLY A 51 0.56 13.17 1.57
CA GLY A 51 1.04 12.70 2.87
C GLY A 51 2.54 12.96 3.12
N PHE A 52 3.19 12.04 3.84
CA PHE A 52 4.55 12.19 4.33
C PHE A 52 5.62 11.53 3.45
N GLY A 53 6.55 12.33 2.96
CA GLY A 53 7.75 11.86 2.28
C GLY A 53 7.57 11.69 0.78
N GLU A 54 8.62 11.18 0.14
CA GLU A 54 8.69 11.02 -1.32
C GLU A 54 8.71 9.54 -1.67
N VAL A 55 7.90 9.17 -2.67
CA VAL A 55 7.87 7.84 -3.25
C VAL A 55 8.20 7.94 -4.74
N GLU A 56 9.23 7.21 -5.17
CA GLU A 56 9.66 7.19 -6.57
C GLU A 56 8.98 6.09 -7.40
N ASP A 57 8.55 5.00 -6.75
CA ASP A 57 8.01 3.79 -7.41
C ASP A 57 6.57 3.55 -6.95
N TYR A 58 5.61 3.76 -7.84
CA TYR A 58 4.17 3.62 -7.60
C TYR A 58 3.42 3.27 -8.89
N ASP A 59 2.31 2.54 -8.77
CA ASP A 59 1.45 2.19 -9.93
C ASP A 59 0.49 3.33 -10.26
N TYR A 60 -0.02 4.00 -9.23
CA TYR A 60 -0.92 5.14 -9.34
C TYR A 60 -0.55 6.20 -8.31
N VAL A 61 -0.93 7.45 -8.58
CA VAL A 61 -0.79 8.57 -7.63
C VAL A 61 -2.13 9.29 -7.50
N ILE A 62 -2.43 9.74 -6.29
CA ILE A 62 -3.56 10.61 -5.99
C ILE A 62 -3.08 11.84 -5.23
N ASP A 63 -3.60 13.01 -5.62
CA ASP A 63 -3.27 14.29 -4.99
C ASP A 63 -4.30 14.70 -3.92
N ARG A 64 -5.42 13.98 -3.85
CA ARG A 64 -6.41 14.07 -2.78
C ARG A 64 -7.15 12.75 -2.60
N PHE A 65 -7.69 12.52 -1.41
CA PHE A 65 -8.34 11.25 -1.06
C PHE A 65 -9.53 10.91 -1.97
N GLU A 66 -10.27 11.91 -2.43
CA GLU A 66 -11.47 11.73 -3.26
C GLU A 66 -11.18 11.16 -4.64
N GLU A 67 -9.94 11.26 -5.13
CA GLU A 67 -9.55 10.72 -6.45
C GLU A 67 -9.64 9.20 -6.50
N LEU A 68 -9.65 8.52 -5.34
CA LEU A 68 -9.94 7.08 -5.24
C LEU A 68 -11.29 6.70 -5.87
N LEU A 69 -12.27 7.61 -5.86
CA LEU A 69 -13.59 7.35 -6.45
C LEU A 69 -13.58 7.31 -7.99
N THR A 70 -12.52 7.86 -8.58
CA THR A 70 -12.36 7.99 -10.04
C THR A 70 -11.19 7.15 -10.58
N LEU A 71 -10.53 6.39 -9.72
CA LEU A 71 -9.41 5.54 -10.07
C LEU A 71 -9.92 4.29 -10.81
N GLY A 72 -9.52 4.12 -12.07
CA GLY A 72 -9.98 3.05 -12.96
C GLY A 72 -9.29 1.70 -12.74
N ILE A 73 -9.28 1.22 -11.49
CA ILE A 73 -8.61 -0.01 -11.02
C ILE A 73 -9.57 -1.10 -10.59
#